data_AF-A0A6A4IBJ8-F1
#
_entry.id   AF-A0A6A4IBJ8-F1
#
_cell.length_a   1.000
_cell.length_b   1.000
_cell.length_c   1.000
_cell.angle_alpha   90.00
_cell.angle_beta   90.00
_cell.angle_gamma   90.00
#
_symmetry.space_group_name_H-M   'P 1'
#
loop_
_entity.id
_entity.type
_entity.pdbx_description
1 polymer ?
#
loop_
_entity_poly.entity_id
_entity_poly.type
_entity_poly.pdbx_seq_one_letter_code
_entity_poly.pdbx_strand_id
1 'polypeptide(L)'
;MSLRAIWRRIWHPTGFVGRDLEGNSYYERLNPLKGIWLRGSRRLPIQWSAWLAHTRAHPPSIQELQTDLIRQQRVQRNAALIEASYQQERAQLRIQESTDAERTRPSGIQESTSSSPDVQDSSTLHCSLSAASDAATTPTPENIAPTQKKPETSLPKTGSDDYQPESWTPQLRIRRG
;
A
#
# COMPACT_ATOMS: atom_id res chain seq x y z
N MET A 1 19.21 -34.92 -38.67
CA MET A 1 18.58 -33.92 -37.77
C MET A 1 17.35 -34.53 -37.13
N SER A 2 17.31 -34.66 -35.79
CA SER A 2 16.31 -35.46 -35.07
C SER A 2 14.98 -34.71 -34.90
N LEU A 3 13.88 -35.35 -35.29
CA LEU A 3 12.48 -34.89 -35.19
C LEU A 3 12.06 -34.46 -33.76
N ARG A 4 12.84 -34.81 -32.73
CA ARG A 4 12.63 -34.41 -31.33
C ARG A 4 12.95 -32.94 -31.03
N ALA A 5 13.79 -32.27 -31.83
CA ALA A 5 14.14 -30.86 -31.63
C ALA A 5 13.06 -29.91 -32.19
N ILE A 6 12.44 -30.31 -33.30
CA ILE A 6 11.38 -29.56 -33.98
C ILE A 6 10.10 -29.55 -33.13
N TRP A 7 9.83 -30.65 -32.42
CA TRP A 7 8.69 -30.75 -31.51
C TRP A 7 8.83 -29.89 -30.24
N ARG A 8 10.05 -29.66 -29.72
CA ARG A 8 10.27 -28.68 -28.64
C ARG A 8 9.96 -27.25 -29.10
N ARG A 9 10.27 -26.89 -30.36
CA ARG A 9 10.02 -25.55 -30.92
C ARG A 9 8.53 -25.24 -31.12
N ILE A 10 7.70 -26.25 -31.36
CA ILE A 10 6.26 -26.09 -31.60
C ILE A 10 5.47 -26.13 -30.27
N TRP A 11 6.02 -26.76 -29.23
CA TRP A 11 5.34 -26.97 -27.94
C TRP A 11 5.82 -26.08 -26.78
N HIS A 12 6.85 -25.25 -26.99
CA HIS A 12 7.25 -24.23 -26.03
C HIS A 12 6.90 -22.86 -26.61
N PRO A 13 5.83 -22.18 -26.16
CA PRO A 13 5.63 -20.78 -26.52
C PRO A 13 6.85 -20.01 -25.98
N THR A 14 7.74 -19.62 -26.89
CA THR A 14 8.90 -18.79 -26.64
C THR A 14 8.44 -17.52 -25.93
N GLY A 15 8.92 -17.32 -24.70
CA GLY A 15 8.59 -16.14 -23.91
C GLY A 15 7.98 -16.38 -22.54
N PHE A 16 7.80 -17.62 -22.06
CA PHE A 16 7.32 -17.83 -20.69
C PHE A 16 8.30 -17.22 -19.66
N VAL A 17 7.81 -16.30 -18.84
CA VAL A 17 8.62 -15.59 -17.83
C VAL A 17 8.41 -16.20 -16.45
N GLY A 18 7.16 -16.48 -16.08
CA GLY A 18 6.87 -17.02 -14.75
C GLY A 18 5.40 -17.19 -14.47
N ARG A 19 5.12 -17.61 -13.23
CA ARG A 19 3.78 -17.72 -12.65
C ARG A 19 3.71 -17.00 -11.32
N ASP A 20 2.54 -16.47 -11.00
CA ASP A 20 2.26 -15.95 -9.66
C ASP A 20 1.70 -17.04 -8.73
N LEU A 21 1.34 -16.64 -7.50
CA LEU A 21 0.74 -17.51 -6.50
C LEU A 21 -0.70 -17.92 -6.84
N GLU A 22 -1.37 -17.20 -7.75
CA GLU A 22 -2.74 -17.49 -8.20
C GLU A 22 -2.76 -18.41 -9.43
N GLY A 23 -1.59 -18.78 -9.96
CA GLY A 23 -1.45 -19.64 -11.13
C GLY A 23 -1.54 -18.90 -12.47
N ASN A 24 -1.55 -17.57 -12.47
CA ASN A 24 -1.46 -16.76 -13.68
C ASN A 24 -0.10 -16.96 -14.32
N SER A 25 -0.08 -17.14 -15.65
CA SER A 25 1.15 -17.34 -16.42
C SER A 25 1.48 -16.12 -17.26
N TYR A 26 2.73 -15.67 -17.20
CA TYR A 26 3.21 -14.45 -17.83
C TYR A 26 4.18 -14.77 -18.98
N TYR A 27 4.00 -14.08 -20.10
CA TYR A 27 4.78 -14.31 -21.31
C TYR A 27 5.29 -13.02 -21.95
N GLU A 28 6.60 -12.93 -22.17
CA GLU A 28 7.30 -11.88 -22.90
C GLU A 28 7.65 -12.36 -24.32
N ARG A 29 7.03 -11.78 -25.36
CA ARG A 29 7.44 -12.03 -26.74
C ARG A 29 8.34 -10.89 -27.22
N LEU A 30 9.55 -11.24 -27.66
CA LEU A 30 10.42 -10.35 -28.43
C LEU A 30 9.87 -10.19 -29.86
N ASN A 31 8.72 -9.52 -30.02
CA ASN A 31 8.24 -9.06 -31.32
C ASN A 31 8.18 -7.53 -31.31
N PRO A 32 8.64 -6.81 -32.35
CA PRO A 32 8.83 -5.35 -32.32
C PRO A 32 7.55 -4.52 -32.14
N LEU A 33 6.36 -5.13 -32.18
CA LEU A 33 5.06 -4.49 -31.93
C LEU A 33 4.59 -4.73 -30.46
N LYS A 34 5.56 -4.65 -29.54
CA LYS A 34 5.66 -5.28 -28.20
C LYS A 34 4.47 -5.08 -27.26
N GLY A 35 3.86 -6.18 -26.83
CA GLY A 35 3.00 -6.26 -25.65
C GLY A 35 3.29 -7.53 -24.85
N ILE A 36 3.28 -7.44 -23.52
CA ILE A 36 3.39 -8.59 -22.62
C ILE A 36 2.00 -9.21 -22.49
N TRP A 37 1.91 -10.54 -22.56
CA TRP A 37 0.63 -11.26 -22.54
C TRP A 37 0.43 -12.02 -21.23
N LEU A 38 -0.74 -11.82 -20.63
CA LEU A 38 -1.21 -12.53 -19.44
C LEU A 38 -2.16 -13.66 -19.85
N ARG A 39 -1.99 -14.84 -19.26
CA ARG A 39 -2.97 -15.93 -19.35
C ARG A 39 -3.41 -16.31 -17.93
N GLY A 40 -4.67 -16.04 -17.57
CA GLY A 40 -5.21 -16.34 -16.24
C GLY A 40 -6.38 -15.42 -15.81
N SER A 41 -6.80 -15.55 -14.55
CA SER A 41 -7.97 -14.88 -13.96
C SER A 41 -7.57 -13.62 -13.18
N ARG A 42 -8.51 -12.65 -13.08
CA ARG A 42 -8.29 -11.18 -13.03
C ARG A 42 -7.81 -10.56 -11.70
N ARG A 43 -6.93 -11.19 -10.93
CA ARG A 43 -6.23 -10.49 -9.83
C ARG A 43 -4.73 -10.53 -10.05
N LEU A 44 -4.22 -9.42 -10.56
CA LEU A 44 -2.79 -9.24 -10.77
C LEU A 44 -2.16 -8.72 -9.49
N PRO A 45 -1.16 -9.40 -8.93
CA PRO A 45 -0.32 -8.80 -7.90
C PRO A 45 0.29 -7.51 -8.42
N ILE A 46 0.39 -6.49 -7.55
CA ILE A 46 0.88 -5.16 -7.91
C ILE A 46 2.25 -5.24 -8.59
N GLN A 47 3.13 -6.12 -8.09
CA GLN A 47 4.48 -6.31 -8.64
C GLN A 47 4.46 -6.81 -10.08
N TRP A 48 3.54 -7.72 -10.43
CA TRP A 48 3.35 -8.16 -11.80
C TRP A 48 2.78 -7.04 -12.67
N SER A 49 1.83 -6.26 -12.15
CA SER A 49 1.29 -5.10 -12.89
C SER A 49 2.36 -4.06 -13.23
N ALA A 50 3.30 -3.79 -12.32
CA ALA A 50 4.41 -2.86 -12.54
C ALA A 50 5.41 -3.36 -13.59
N TRP A 51 5.67 -4.67 -13.62
CA TRP A 51 6.49 -5.29 -14.67
C TRP A 51 5.77 -5.29 -16.02
N LEU A 52 4.47 -5.61 -16.05
CA LEU A 52 3.64 -5.54 -17.26
C LEU A 52 3.54 -4.11 -17.83
N ALA A 53 3.52 -3.11 -16.94
CA ALA A 53 3.58 -1.69 -17.31
C ALA A 53 4.99 -1.21 -17.70
N HIS A 54 6.00 -2.10 -17.69
CA HIS A 54 7.40 -1.80 -17.97
C HIS A 54 8.02 -0.74 -17.04
N THR A 55 7.38 -0.44 -15.91
CA THR A 55 7.95 0.42 -14.86
C THR A 55 9.06 -0.31 -14.12
N ARG A 56 9.03 -1.65 -14.12
CA ARG A 56 10.05 -2.52 -13.55
C ARG A 56 10.74 -3.32 -14.65
N ALA A 57 12.08 -3.37 -14.61
CA ALA A 57 12.88 -4.07 -15.61
C ALA A 57 12.80 -5.61 -15.50
N HIS A 58 12.73 -6.13 -14.27
CA HIS A 58 12.76 -7.57 -14.01
C HIS A 58 11.42 -8.07 -13.46
N PRO A 59 10.97 -9.27 -13.86
CA PRO A 59 9.75 -9.85 -13.33
C PRO A 59 9.89 -10.12 -11.83
N PRO A 60 8.78 -10.05 -11.07
CA PRO A 60 8.82 -10.34 -9.64
C PRO A 60 9.10 -11.83 -9.38
N SER A 61 9.77 -12.11 -8.26
CA SER A 61 10.04 -13.48 -7.83
C SER A 61 8.89 -14.04 -6.98
N ILE A 62 8.77 -15.37 -6.92
CA ILE A 62 7.72 -16.01 -6.11
C ILE A 62 7.84 -15.69 -4.61
N GLN A 63 9.08 -15.59 -4.11
CA GLN A 63 9.38 -15.26 -2.71
C GLN A 63 8.98 -13.82 -2.39
N GLU A 64 9.14 -12.91 -3.35
CA GLU A 64 8.72 -11.52 -3.21
C GLU A 64 7.20 -11.41 -3.05
N LEU A 65 6.45 -12.15 -3.88
CA LEU A 65 4.99 -12.22 -3.78
C LEU A 65 4.52 -12.80 -2.43
N GLN A 66 5.20 -13.83 -1.94
CA GLN A 66 4.91 -14.42 -0.62
C GLN A 66 5.18 -13.42 0.50
N THR A 67 6.30 -12.71 0.42
CA THR A 67 6.67 -11.68 1.39
C THR A 67 5.65 -10.56 1.41
N ASP A 68 5.16 -10.13 0.24
CA ASP A 68 4.13 -9.10 0.16
C ASP A 68 2.80 -9.56 0.75
N LEU A 69 2.39 -10.82 0.56
CA LEU A 69 1.20 -11.37 1.23
C LEU A 69 1.33 -11.34 2.76
N ILE A 70 2.48 -11.75 3.30
CA ILE A 70 2.73 -11.70 4.75
C ILE A 70 2.68 -10.25 5.25
N ARG A 71 3.25 -9.32 4.48
CA ARG A 71 3.21 -7.89 4.81
C ARG A 71 1.77 -7.36 4.81
N GLN A 72 0.97 -7.69 3.80
CA GLN A 72 -0.44 -7.29 3.72
C GLN A 72 -1.24 -7.81 4.92
N GLN A 73 -1.01 -9.07 5.35
CA GLN A 73 -1.64 -9.64 6.54
C GLN A 73 -1.27 -8.88 7.82
N ARG A 74 0.01 -8.51 7.99
CA ARG A 74 0.46 -7.71 9.14
C ARG A 74 -0.18 -6.33 9.15
N VAL A 75 -0.23 -5.66 8.00
CA VAL A 75 -0.84 -4.33 7.85
C VAL A 75 -2.33 -4.40 8.18
N GLN A 76 -3.04 -5.39 7.65
CA GLN A 76 -4.47 -5.57 7.92
C GLN A 76 -4.74 -5.80 9.41
N ARG A 77 -3.92 -6.61 10.09
CA ARG A 77 -4.02 -6.81 11.55
C ARG A 77 -3.81 -5.49 12.30
N ASN A 78 -2.78 -4.73 11.96
CA ASN A 78 -2.48 -3.46 12.63
C ASN A 78 -3.57 -2.43 12.38
N ALA A 79 -4.09 -2.35 11.15
CA ALA A 79 -5.21 -1.48 10.80
C ALA A 79 -6.45 -1.79 11.63
N ALA A 80 -6.78 -3.08 11.82
CA ALA A 80 -7.92 -3.48 12.64
C ALA A 80 -7.76 -3.09 14.12
N LEU A 81 -6.55 -3.16 14.68
CA LEU A 81 -6.29 -2.70 16.05
C LEU A 81 -6.48 -1.19 16.20
N ILE A 82 -5.96 -0.42 15.25
CA ILE A 82 -6.12 1.04 15.23
C ILE A 82 -7.60 1.40 15.10
N GLU A 83 -8.31 0.77 14.17
CA GLU A 83 -9.74 0.99 13.98
C GLU A 83 -10.55 0.69 15.25
N ALA A 84 -10.25 -0.40 15.95
CA ALA A 84 -10.90 -0.73 17.22
C ALA A 84 -10.67 0.35 18.29
N SER A 85 -9.43 0.82 18.43
CA SER A 85 -9.11 1.91 19.38
C SER A 85 -9.81 3.22 19.01
N TYR A 86 -9.84 3.56 17.73
CA TYR A 86 -10.49 4.77 17.22
C TYR A 86 -12.01 4.73 17.43
N GLN A 87 -12.64 3.57 17.22
CA GLN A 87 -14.07 3.40 17.50
C GLN A 87 -14.39 3.56 18.99
N GLN A 88 -13.55 3.03 19.88
CA GLN A 88 -13.72 3.17 21.32
C GLN A 88 -13.60 4.63 21.76
N GLU A 89 -12.56 5.34 21.32
CA GLU A 89 -12.37 6.77 21.59
C GLU A 89 -13.55 7.59 21.09
N ARG A 90 -14.00 7.34 19.85
CA ARG A 90 -15.15 8.03 19.25
C ARG A 90 -16.45 7.77 20.01
N ALA A 91 -16.64 6.57 20.55
CA ALA A 91 -17.79 6.24 21.40
C ALA A 91 -17.74 7.00 22.73
N GLN A 92 -16.55 7.14 23.33
CA GLN A 92 -16.36 7.90 24.58
C GLN A 92 -16.67 9.38 24.38
N LEU A 93 -16.16 9.99 23.31
CA LEU A 93 -16.45 11.39 22.98
C LEU A 93 -17.95 11.64 22.77
N ARG A 94 -18.66 10.72 22.10
CA ARG A 94 -20.13 10.80 21.95
C ARG A 94 -20.86 10.76 23.28
N ILE A 95 -20.42 9.92 24.22
CA ILE A 95 -21.00 9.87 25.56
C ILE A 95 -20.73 11.18 26.29
N GLN A 96 -19.49 11.69 26.28
CA GLN A 96 -19.13 12.96 26.92
C GLN A 96 -19.95 14.14 26.37
N GLU A 97 -20.05 14.26 25.04
CA GLU A 97 -20.86 15.30 24.39
C GLU A 97 -22.34 15.19 24.79
N SER A 98 -22.89 13.98 24.84
CA SER A 98 -24.28 13.78 25.30
C SER A 98 -24.47 14.14 26.77
N THR A 99 -23.49 13.86 27.64
CA THR A 99 -23.56 14.24 29.07
C THR A 99 -23.42 15.75 29.26
N ASP A 100 -22.59 16.42 28.47
CA ASP A 100 -22.42 17.87 28.53
C ASP A 100 -23.64 18.61 27.97
N ALA A 101 -24.25 18.09 26.91
CA ALA A 101 -25.50 18.60 26.36
C ALA A 101 -26.67 18.49 27.36
N GLU A 102 -26.77 17.37 28.08
CA GLU A 102 -27.79 17.20 29.13
C GLU A 102 -27.49 18.09 30.36
N ARG A 103 -26.22 18.30 30.71
CA ARG A 103 -25.84 19.20 31.82
C ARG A 103 -26.07 20.67 31.52
N THR A 104 -26.02 21.06 30.25
CA THR A 104 -26.22 22.46 29.80
C THR A 104 -27.68 22.74 29.43
N ARG A 105 -28.59 21.75 29.55
CA ARG A 105 -30.03 21.98 29.39
C ARG A 105 -30.60 22.71 30.63
N PRO A 106 -31.08 23.96 30.51
CA PRO A 106 -31.87 24.56 31.57
C PRO A 106 -33.20 23.80 31.68
N SER A 107 -33.52 23.31 32.88
CA SER A 107 -34.83 22.74 33.19
C SER A 107 -35.93 23.74 32.87
N GLY A 108 -36.65 23.56 31.76
CA GLY A 108 -37.78 24.41 31.41
C GLY A 108 -38.43 24.11 30.07
N ILE A 109 -39.64 23.54 30.15
CA ILE A 109 -40.77 23.60 29.21
C ILE A 109 -40.80 22.54 28.09
N GLN A 110 -41.83 21.68 28.22
CA GLN A 110 -42.40 20.84 27.18
C GLN A 110 -42.91 21.73 26.04
N GLU A 111 -42.47 21.50 24.80
CA GLU A 111 -43.25 21.93 23.64
C GLU A 111 -43.12 20.90 22.52
N SER A 112 -44.21 20.15 22.36
CA SER A 112 -44.50 19.32 21.20
C SER A 112 -44.63 20.22 19.97
N THR A 113 -43.82 20.05 18.94
CA THR A 113 -44.26 20.33 17.57
C THR A 113 -43.51 19.46 16.56
N SER A 114 -44.33 18.76 15.78
CA SER A 114 -44.01 18.13 14.50
C SER A 114 -43.44 19.14 13.51
N SER A 115 -42.48 18.73 12.67
CA SER A 115 -42.55 18.78 11.19
C SER A 115 -41.17 18.81 10.55
N SER A 116 -40.89 17.85 9.64
CA SER A 116 -39.94 18.04 8.53
C SER A 116 -40.38 19.19 7.61
N PRO A 117 -39.46 19.89 6.93
CA PRO A 117 -38.99 19.50 5.58
C PRO A 117 -37.47 19.69 5.39
N ASP A 118 -36.76 18.81 4.67
CA ASP A 118 -36.41 18.86 3.23
C ASP A 118 -35.56 20.06 2.75
N VAL A 119 -34.69 19.75 1.77
CA VAL A 119 -33.89 20.61 0.88
C VAL A 119 -32.37 20.70 1.15
N GLN A 120 -31.68 19.84 0.38
CA GLN A 120 -30.48 20.09 -0.44
C GLN A 120 -29.29 20.82 0.18
N ASP A 121 -28.15 20.12 0.25
CA ASP A 121 -26.85 20.78 0.16
C ASP A 121 -25.96 20.10 -0.89
N SER A 122 -25.47 20.95 -1.79
CA SER A 122 -24.47 20.64 -2.80
C SER A 122 -23.11 20.89 -2.18
N SER A 123 -22.33 19.85 -1.95
CA SER A 123 -20.92 20.00 -1.57
C SER A 123 -20.05 19.03 -2.34
N THR A 124 -19.64 19.50 -3.51
CA THR A 124 -18.27 19.46 -4.04
C THR A 124 -17.37 18.36 -3.45
N LEU A 125 -17.40 17.18 -4.05
CA LEU A 125 -16.40 16.14 -3.82
C LEU A 125 -15.07 16.57 -4.46
N HIS A 126 -14.20 17.22 -3.68
CA HIS A 126 -12.77 17.29 -3.99
C HIS A 126 -12.08 16.12 -3.27
N CYS A 127 -12.20 14.91 -3.84
CA CYS A 127 -11.43 13.75 -3.42
C CYS A 127 -10.10 13.76 -4.19
N SER A 128 -9.09 14.46 -3.64
CA SER A 128 -7.71 14.26 -4.07
C SER A 128 -7.15 13.01 -3.38
N LEU A 129 -6.93 12.01 -4.22
CA LEU A 129 -6.32 10.72 -3.95
C LEU A 129 -4.92 10.83 -3.31
N SER A 130 -4.59 9.83 -2.47
CA SER A 130 -3.40 8.94 -2.55
C SER A 130 -2.00 9.58 -2.60
N ALA A 131 -0.92 8.97 -2.12
CA ALA A 131 -0.63 7.72 -1.46
C ALA A 131 0.86 7.81 -1.06
N ALA A 132 1.23 6.99 -0.08
CA ALA A 132 2.51 6.31 0.07
C ALA A 132 3.70 6.87 -0.72
N SER A 133 4.58 7.56 0.01
CA SER A 133 5.95 7.79 -0.38
C SER A 133 6.76 6.55 0.00
N ASP A 134 7.23 5.82 -1.01
CA ASP A 134 8.39 4.92 -0.88
C ASP A 134 9.31 5.28 -2.05
N ALA A 135 10.38 6.02 -1.77
CA ALA A 135 11.44 6.32 -2.70
C ALA A 135 12.76 5.82 -2.10
N ALA A 136 13.30 4.80 -2.76
CA ALA A 136 14.63 4.28 -2.60
C ALA A 136 15.72 5.35 -2.76
N THR A 137 16.85 5.20 -2.08
CA THR A 137 18.17 5.58 -2.61
C THR A 137 19.25 4.76 -1.90
N THR A 138 20.09 4.08 -2.68
CA THR A 138 21.43 3.60 -2.32
C THR A 138 22.42 4.22 -3.31
N PRO A 139 23.66 4.52 -2.89
CA PRO A 139 24.82 3.99 -3.62
C PRO A 139 25.99 3.55 -2.69
N THR A 140 26.46 2.28 -2.73
CA THR A 140 27.66 1.71 -3.42
C THR A 140 28.94 1.67 -2.51
N PRO A 141 30.02 0.88 -2.80
CA PRO A 141 30.51 -0.17 -1.89
C PRO A 141 32.00 -0.07 -1.50
N GLU A 142 32.42 -0.69 -0.40
CA GLU A 142 33.84 -1.04 -0.22
C GLU A 142 34.03 -2.32 0.60
N ASN A 143 35.11 -3.01 0.26
CA ASN A 143 35.36 -4.44 0.37
C ASN A 143 36.45 -4.70 1.42
N ILE A 144 36.15 -5.39 2.53
CA ILE A 144 37.13 -6.17 3.31
C ILE A 144 36.41 -7.36 3.99
N ALA A 145 36.90 -8.59 3.75
CA ALA A 145 36.48 -9.83 4.41
C ALA A 145 37.52 -10.26 5.50
N PRO A 146 37.37 -11.37 6.22
CA PRO A 146 36.65 -11.47 7.51
C PRO A 146 37.57 -11.93 8.68
N THR A 147 37.23 -11.64 9.94
CA THR A 147 37.77 -12.35 11.12
C THR A 147 36.72 -12.43 12.25
N GLN A 148 36.80 -13.50 13.04
CA GLN A 148 35.74 -14.17 13.81
C GLN A 148 35.49 -13.68 15.26
N LYS A 149 34.33 -14.10 15.83
CA LYS A 149 33.93 -14.24 17.26
C LYS A 149 33.66 -12.92 18.03
N LYS A 150 32.61 -12.71 18.86
CA LYS A 150 31.72 -13.53 19.74
C LYS A 150 30.38 -12.76 19.97
N PRO A 151 29.34 -13.32 20.62
CA PRO A 151 28.00 -12.74 20.69
C PRO A 151 27.84 -11.83 21.91
N GLU A 152 27.41 -10.60 21.69
CA GLU A 152 26.84 -9.76 22.74
C GLU A 152 25.52 -9.18 22.27
N THR A 153 24.46 -9.62 22.96
CA THR A 153 23.14 -9.02 23.00
C THR A 153 23.27 -7.55 23.38
N SER A 154 23.38 -6.69 22.38
CA SER A 154 23.09 -5.27 22.55
C SER A 154 22.21 -4.86 21.37
N LEU A 155 20.95 -4.54 21.69
CA LEU A 155 20.09 -3.79 20.78
C LEU A 155 20.88 -2.57 20.29
N PRO A 156 20.86 -2.24 18.99
CA PRO A 156 21.52 -1.03 18.53
C PRO A 156 20.95 0.14 19.32
N LYS A 157 21.83 0.94 19.94
CA LYS A 157 21.44 2.22 20.52
C LYS A 157 20.83 3.03 19.38
N THR A 158 19.52 3.20 19.42
CA THR A 158 18.81 4.20 18.62
C THR A 158 19.55 5.53 18.81
N GLY A 159 19.77 6.26 17.71
CA GLY A 159 20.37 7.58 17.74
C GLY A 159 19.68 8.47 18.77
N SER A 160 20.38 9.50 19.28
CA SER A 160 19.86 10.33 20.36
C SER A 160 18.43 10.82 20.08
N ASP A 161 17.62 10.90 21.15
CA ASP A 161 16.24 11.41 21.14
C ASP A 161 16.13 12.89 20.72
N ASP A 162 17.24 13.52 20.29
CA ASP A 162 17.27 14.89 19.80
C ASP A 162 16.76 15.03 18.36
N TYR A 163 16.44 13.91 17.68
CA TYR A 163 15.81 13.96 16.37
C TYR A 163 14.31 14.30 16.48
N GLN A 164 14.00 15.58 16.45
CA GLN A 164 12.65 16.05 16.16
C GLN A 164 12.50 16.24 14.65
N PRO A 165 11.61 15.49 13.96
CA PRO A 165 11.37 15.73 12.55
C PRO A 165 10.79 17.13 12.38
N GLU A 166 11.35 17.93 11.47
CA GLU A 166 10.79 19.23 11.12
C GLU A 166 9.32 19.07 10.70
N SER A 167 8.45 19.93 11.21
CA SER A 167 7.04 19.96 10.80
C SER A 167 6.96 20.24 9.30
N TRP A 168 6.34 19.34 8.54
CA TRP A 168 6.16 19.50 7.09
C TRP A 168 5.37 20.79 6.78
N THR A 169 6.02 21.75 6.14
CA THR A 169 5.41 23.03 5.72
C THR A 169 5.16 23.02 4.21
N PRO A 170 3.89 22.96 3.74
CA PRO A 170 3.60 22.95 2.31
C PRO A 170 3.97 24.31 1.68
N GLN A 171 4.84 24.30 0.68
CA GLN A 171 5.23 25.49 -0.07
C GLN A 171 4.10 25.88 -1.04
N LEU A 172 3.31 26.90 -0.68
CA LEU A 172 2.32 27.48 -1.59
C LEU A 172 3.03 28.23 -2.71
N ARG A 173 3.06 27.64 -3.92
CA ARG A 173 3.53 28.32 -5.13
C ARG A 173 2.54 29.42 -5.53
N ILE A 174 2.83 30.66 -5.15
CA ILE A 174 2.09 31.83 -5.64
C ILE A 174 2.53 32.09 -7.09
N ARG A 175 1.69 31.75 -8.06
CA ARG A 175 1.82 32.26 -9.43
C ARG A 175 1.46 33.75 -9.41
N ARG A 176 2.45 34.63 -9.57
CA ARG A 176 2.20 36.02 -9.94
C ARG A 176 1.78 36.05 -11.41
N GLY A 177 0.62 36.65 -11.68
CA GLY A 177 0.19 37.04 -13.03
C GLY A 177 0.96 38.24 -13.53
#